data_AF-A0A1F3Z529-F1
#
_entry.id   AF-A0A1F3Z529-F1
#
_cell.length_a   1.000
_cell.length_b   1.000
_cell.length_c   1.000
_cell.angle_alpha   90.00
_cell.angle_beta   90.00
_cell.angle_gamma   90.00
#
_symmetry.space_group_name_H-M   'P 1'
#
loop_
_entity.id
_entity.type
_entity.pdbx_description
1 polymer ?
#
loop_
_entity_poly.entity_id
_entity_poly.type
_entity_poly.pdbx_seq_one_letter_code
_entity_poly.pdbx_strand_id
1 'polypeptide(L)'
;MDASFVVTWKELLIAGIIVLAVYIAELLLLMSSGKPIGFGFWRRRAENRELAELKNRLAALEIRLARLEESGDSADTLGEIASNSYGKAFSLAKQGMDVAQVAATCGISRSEAELIVAMQRNHLH
;
A
#
# COMPACT_ATOMS: atom_id res chain seq x y z
N MET A 1 80.72 -1.88 30.71
CA MET A 1 80.41 -0.51 31.16
C MET A 1 78.92 -0.48 31.39
N ASP A 2 78.54 -0.80 32.61
CA ASP A 2 77.17 -1.03 33.01
C ASP A 2 76.44 0.31 33.00
N ALA A 3 75.58 0.50 32.01
CA ALA A 3 74.60 1.57 32.02
C ALA A 3 73.68 1.28 33.21
N SER A 4 74.01 1.87 34.36
CA SER A 4 73.15 1.87 35.53
C SER A 4 71.81 2.43 35.09
N PHE A 5 70.84 1.52 34.91
CA PHE A 5 69.42 1.77 34.75
C PHE A 5 68.93 2.48 36.02
N VAL A 6 69.28 3.75 36.17
CA VAL A 6 68.60 4.65 37.10
C VAL A 6 67.31 4.99 36.40
N VAL A 7 66.37 4.06 36.45
CA VAL A 7 64.97 4.31 36.16
C VAL A 7 64.56 5.42 37.11
N THR A 8 64.59 6.65 36.61
CA THR A 8 64.22 7.79 37.44
C THR A 8 62.73 7.65 37.73
N TRP A 9 62.30 7.86 38.97
CA TRP A 9 60.87 7.81 39.34
C TRP A 9 59.99 8.65 38.40
N LYS A 10 60.57 9.69 37.82
CA LYS A 10 59.97 10.52 36.76
C LYS A 10 59.68 9.74 35.48
N GLU A 11 60.60 8.90 35.01
CA GLU A 11 60.39 8.06 33.82
C GLU A 11 59.30 7.01 34.03
N LEU A 12 59.21 6.43 35.24
CA LEU A 12 58.09 5.52 35.58
C LEU A 12 56.74 6.23 35.59
N LEU A 13 56.68 7.45 36.12
CA LEU A 13 55.46 8.25 36.10
C LEU A 13 55.02 8.57 34.67
N ILE A 14 55.96 8.96 33.80
CA ILE A 14 55.68 9.28 32.40
C ILE A 14 55.18 8.03 31.66
N ALA A 15 55.86 6.89 31.83
CA ALA A 15 55.44 5.63 31.25
C ALA A 15 54.03 5.21 31.72
N GLY A 16 53.75 5.35 33.02
CA GLY A 16 52.43 5.06 33.59
C GLY A 16 51.33 5.96 33.02
N ILE A 17 51.58 7.27 32.87
CA ILE A 17 50.62 8.21 32.28
C ILE A 17 50.36 7.87 30.81
N ILE A 18 51.39 7.52 30.04
CA ILE A 18 51.23 7.14 28.63
C ILE A 18 50.37 5.87 28.51
N VAL A 19 50.65 4.85 29.31
CA VAL A 19 49.84 3.62 29.33
C VAL A 19 48.40 3.91 29.73
N LEU A 20 48.18 4.75 30.75
CA LEU A 20 46.85 5.18 31.18
C LEU A 20 46.12 5.95 30.07
N ALA A 21 46.82 6.85 29.37
CA ALA A 21 46.25 7.64 28.29
C ALA A 21 45.86 6.76 27.09
N VAL A 22 46.70 5.80 26.72
CA VAL A 22 46.39 4.80 25.69
C VAL A 22 45.18 3.96 26.10
N TYR A 23 45.14 3.50 27.34
CA TYR A 23 44.01 2.73 27.86
C TYR A 23 42.70 3.53 27.84
N ILE A 24 42.72 4.79 28.28
CA ILE A 24 41.56 5.69 28.22
C ILE A 24 41.15 5.96 26.77
N ALA A 25 42.12 6.13 25.86
CA ALA A 25 41.86 6.34 24.44
C ALA A 25 41.20 5.12 23.79
N GLU A 26 41.65 3.90 24.10
CA GLU A 26 40.99 2.66 23.66
C GLU A 26 39.56 2.56 24.21
N LEU A 27 39.36 2.90 25.48
CA LEU A 27 38.04 2.88 26.12
C LEU A 27 37.08 3.91 25.49
N LEU A 28 37.60 5.11 25.17
CA LEU A 28 36.88 6.15 24.44
C LEU A 28 36.60 5.75 22.99
N LEU A 29 37.54 5.09 22.30
CA LEU A 29 37.32 4.58 20.94
C LEU A 29 36.28 3.47 20.90
N LEU A 30 36.26 2.61 21.92
CA LEU A 30 35.28 1.55 22.11
C LEU A 30 33.89 2.13 22.39
N MET A 31 33.78 3.13 23.26
CA MET A 31 32.52 3.85 23.51
C MET A 31 32.07 4.67 22.30
N SER A 32 33.01 5.30 21.58
CA SER A 32 32.74 6.06 20.35
C SER A 32 32.26 5.16 19.21
N SER A 33 32.84 3.96 19.07
CA SER A 33 32.42 2.96 18.10
C SER A 33 31.16 2.20 18.53
N GLY A 34 30.81 2.28 19.82
CA GLY A 34 29.55 1.84 20.38
C GLY A 34 28.43 2.81 20.02
N LYS A 35 27.91 2.74 18.78
CA LYS A 35 26.54 3.21 18.48
C LYS A 35 25.64 2.82 19.66
N PRO A 36 24.98 3.77 20.36
CA PRO A 36 24.33 3.49 21.62
C PRO A 36 23.37 2.33 21.45
N ILE A 37 23.72 1.19 22.04
CA ILE A 37 23.01 -0.10 21.90
C ILE A 37 21.53 0.07 22.33
N GLY A 38 21.25 1.05 23.19
CA GLY A 38 19.89 1.46 23.56
C GLY A 38 19.13 2.24 22.48
N PHE A 39 19.75 3.14 21.70
CA PHE A 39 19.00 3.97 20.74
C PHE A 39 18.64 3.20 19.46
N GLY A 40 19.50 2.26 19.02
CA GLY A 40 19.24 1.44 17.85
C GLY A 40 18.09 0.44 18.04
N PHE A 41 17.91 -0.09 19.25
CA PHE A 41 16.80 -0.99 19.55
C PHE A 41 15.45 -0.25 19.59
N TRP A 42 15.44 0.98 20.12
CA TRP A 42 14.25 1.84 20.13
C TRP A 42 13.90 2.35 18.74
N ARG A 43 14.91 2.70 17.93
CA ARG A 43 14.70 3.09 16.51
C ARG A 43 14.17 1.94 15.67
N ARG A 44 14.71 0.73 15.82
CA ARG A 44 14.16 -0.48 15.17
C ARG A 44 12.73 -0.79 15.63
N ARG A 45 12.41 -0.54 16.90
CA ARG A 45 11.06 -0.79 17.43
C ARG A 45 10.04 0.23 16.94
N ALA A 46 10.45 1.49 16.72
CA ALA A 46 9.60 2.51 16.09
C ALA A 46 9.35 2.18 14.62
N GLU A 47 10.39 1.82 13.87
CA GLU A 47 10.30 1.45 12.45
C GLU A 47 9.41 0.20 12.24
N ASN A 48 9.53 -0.80 13.11
CA ASN A 48 8.66 -1.97 13.08
C ASN A 48 7.18 -1.66 13.39
N ARG A 49 6.89 -0.60 14.16
CA ARG A 49 5.51 -0.18 14.42
C ARG A 49 4.88 0.47 13.20
N GLU A 50 5.62 1.32 12.50
CA GLU A 50 5.15 1.92 11.25
C GLU A 50 4.88 0.86 10.19
N LEU A 51 5.76 -0.14 10.06
CA LEU A 51 5.56 -1.27 9.16
C LEU A 51 4.34 -2.12 9.55
N ALA A 52 4.10 -2.34 10.85
CA ALA A 52 2.93 -3.08 11.32
C ALA A 52 1.63 -2.31 11.02
N GLU A 53 1.63 -0.99 11.19
CA GLU A 53 0.48 -0.15 10.88
C GLU A 53 0.18 -0.15 9.37
N LEU A 54 1.20 -0.03 8.52
CA LEU A 54 1.06 -0.10 7.07
C LEU A 54 0.52 -1.46 6.62
N LYS A 55 1.03 -2.56 7.18
CA LYS A 55 0.52 -3.92 6.89
C LYS A 55 -0.94 -4.07 7.28
N ASN A 56 -1.35 -3.54 8.43
CA ASN A 56 -2.75 -3.57 8.85
C ASN A 56 -3.65 -2.75 7.92
N ARG A 57 -3.18 -1.59 7.44
CA ARG A 57 -3.92 -0.77 6.47
C ARG A 57 -4.07 -1.50 5.13
N LEU A 58 -3.01 -2.17 4.65
CA LEU A 58 -3.08 -2.99 3.44
C LEU A 58 -4.07 -4.15 3.58
N ALA A 59 -4.00 -4.91 4.67
CA ALA A 59 -4.96 -5.99 4.92
C ALA A 59 -6.41 -5.49 4.97
N ALA A 60 -6.64 -4.32 5.58
CA ALA A 60 -7.97 -3.72 5.60
C ALA A 60 -8.46 -3.28 4.21
N LEU A 61 -7.56 -2.82 3.34
CA LEU A 61 -7.88 -2.46 1.96
C LEU A 61 -8.12 -3.69 1.09
N GLU A 62 -7.32 -4.74 1.24
CA GLU A 62 -7.52 -6.02 0.54
C GLU A 62 -8.88 -6.63 0.88
N ILE A 63 -9.27 -6.63 2.16
CA ILE A 63 -10.60 -7.11 2.58
C ILE A 63 -11.72 -6.28 1.95
N ARG A 64 -11.55 -4.95 1.86
CA ARG A 64 -12.52 -4.08 1.20
C ARG A 64 -12.60 -4.38 -0.29
N LEU A 65 -11.46 -4.55 -0.96
CA LEU A 65 -11.42 -4.90 -2.38
C LEU A 65 -12.09 -6.25 -2.64
N ALA A 66 -11.77 -7.29 -1.87
CA ALA A 66 -12.41 -8.60 -2.00
C ALA A 66 -13.94 -8.51 -1.86
N ARG A 67 -14.43 -7.69 -0.91
CA ARG A 67 -15.87 -7.45 -0.74
C ARG A 67 -16.49 -6.67 -1.91
N LEU A 68 -15.77 -5.69 -2.45
CA LEU A 68 -16.22 -4.92 -3.61
C LEU A 68 -16.21 -5.77 -4.87
N GLU A 69 -15.21 -6.63 -5.07
CA GLU A 69 -15.14 -7.57 -6.19
C GLU A 69 -16.29 -8.57 -6.14
N GLU A 70 -16.60 -9.15 -4.98
CA GLU A 70 -17.76 -10.05 -4.84
C GLU A 70 -19.09 -9.35 -5.12
N SER A 71 -19.21 -8.08 -4.71
CA SER A 71 -20.39 -7.24 -5.02
C SER A 71 -20.43 -6.81 -6.48
N GLY A 72 -19.26 -6.58 -7.08
CA GLY A 72 -19.05 -6.14 -8.45
C GLY A 72 -19.32 -7.27 -9.45
N ASP A 73 -18.87 -8.49 -9.17
CA ASP A 73 -19.09 -9.66 -10.04
C ASP A 73 -20.59 -9.97 -10.20
N SER A 74 -21.36 -9.81 -9.12
CA SER A 74 -22.82 -9.90 -9.14
C SER A 74 -23.49 -8.75 -9.92
N ALA A 75 -22.92 -7.54 -9.84
CA ALA A 75 -23.41 -6.37 -10.57
C ALA A 75 -23.02 -6.42 -12.06
N ASP A 76 -21.85 -6.97 -12.39
CA ASP A 76 -21.34 -7.13 -13.75
C ASP A 76 -22.13 -8.20 -14.50
N THR A 77 -22.48 -9.32 -13.86
CA THR A 77 -23.39 -10.30 -14.50
C THR A 77 -24.76 -9.70 -14.80
N LEU A 78 -25.33 -8.91 -13.88
CA LEU A 78 -26.59 -8.19 -14.11
C LEU A 78 -26.44 -7.10 -15.18
N GLY A 79 -25.32 -6.39 -15.21
CA GLY A 79 -24.99 -5.36 -16.19
C GLY A 79 -24.79 -5.93 -17.60
N GLU A 80 -24.16 -7.09 -17.72
CA GLU A 80 -23.97 -7.79 -18.99
C GLU A 80 -25.29 -8.30 -19.56
N ILE A 81 -26.14 -8.91 -18.71
CA ILE A 81 -27.52 -9.30 -19.10
C ILE A 81 -28.34 -8.07 -19.53
N ALA A 82 -28.28 -6.98 -18.76
CA ALA A 82 -28.98 -5.74 -19.09
C ALA A 82 -28.48 -5.16 -20.42
N SER A 83 -27.18 -5.11 -20.66
CA SER A 83 -26.59 -4.59 -21.91
C SER A 83 -27.02 -5.39 -23.14
N ASN A 84 -27.12 -6.72 -23.01
CA ASN A 84 -27.61 -7.59 -24.10
C ASN A 84 -29.12 -7.37 -24.35
N SER A 85 -29.91 -7.20 -23.29
CA SER A 85 -31.34 -6.84 -23.38
C SER A 85 -31.55 -5.46 -24.02
N TYR A 86 -30.70 -4.48 -23.72
CA TYR A 86 -30.71 -3.16 -24.34
C TYR A 86 -30.34 -3.20 -25.82
N GLY A 87 -29.27 -3.92 -26.19
CA GLY A 87 -28.88 -4.11 -27.60
C GLY A 87 -30.01 -4.73 -28.42
N LYS A 88 -30.69 -5.72 -27.84
CA LYS A 88 -31.91 -6.31 -28.44
C LYS A 88 -33.05 -5.29 -28.54
N ALA A 89 -33.31 -4.50 -27.50
CA ALA A 89 -34.35 -3.47 -27.50
C ALA A 89 -34.13 -2.41 -28.60
N PHE A 90 -32.87 -1.97 -28.80
CA PHE A 90 -32.50 -1.08 -29.91
C PHE A 90 -32.78 -1.70 -31.28
N SER A 91 -32.46 -2.99 -31.47
CA SER A 91 -32.72 -3.69 -32.72
C SER A 91 -34.23 -3.78 -33.04
N LEU A 92 -35.06 -4.04 -32.02
CA LEU A 92 -36.51 -4.13 -32.17
C LEU A 92 -37.15 -2.75 -32.39
N ALA A 93 -36.67 -1.72 -31.70
CA ALA A 93 -37.09 -0.34 -31.93
C ALA A 93 -36.75 0.12 -33.36
N LYS A 94 -35.59 -0.29 -33.89
CA LYS A 94 -35.20 -0.02 -35.29
C LYS A 94 -36.10 -0.74 -36.31
N GLN A 95 -36.68 -1.88 -35.94
CA GLN A 95 -37.69 -2.59 -36.74
C GLN A 95 -39.09 -1.94 -36.65
N GLY A 96 -39.25 -0.86 -35.89
CA GLY A 96 -40.51 -0.13 -35.74
C GLY A 96 -41.50 -0.81 -34.79
N MET A 97 -41.02 -1.68 -33.90
CA MET A 97 -41.86 -2.39 -32.93
C MET A 97 -42.41 -1.42 -31.86
N ASP A 98 -43.65 -1.69 -31.40
CA ASP A 98 -44.33 -0.84 -30.40
C ASP A 98 -43.67 -0.93 -29.01
N VAL A 99 -43.76 0.16 -28.24
CA VAL A 99 -43.12 0.32 -26.92
C VAL A 99 -43.52 -0.81 -25.96
N ALA A 100 -44.80 -1.20 -25.95
CA ALA A 100 -45.29 -2.27 -25.08
C ALA A 100 -44.68 -3.62 -25.43
N GLN A 101 -44.45 -3.88 -26.73
CA GLN A 101 -43.88 -5.14 -27.22
C GLN A 101 -42.37 -5.19 -26.97
N VAL A 102 -41.65 -4.07 -27.14
CA VAL A 102 -40.21 -3.98 -26.83
C VAL A 102 -39.97 -4.19 -25.33
N ALA A 103 -40.77 -3.57 -24.46
CA ALA A 103 -40.67 -3.75 -23.01
C ALA A 103 -40.90 -5.22 -22.61
N ALA A 104 -41.96 -5.86 -23.15
CA ALA A 104 -42.29 -7.25 -22.84
C ALA A 104 -41.26 -8.25 -23.38
N THR A 105 -40.70 -8.00 -24.57
CA THR A 105 -39.78 -8.94 -25.25
C THR A 105 -38.35 -8.86 -24.73
N CYS A 106 -37.93 -7.68 -24.26
CA CYS A 106 -36.58 -7.44 -23.74
C CYS A 106 -36.54 -7.43 -22.20
N GLY A 107 -37.68 -7.51 -21.52
CA GLY A 107 -37.75 -7.51 -20.06
C GLY A 107 -37.30 -6.20 -19.41
N ILE A 108 -37.39 -5.09 -20.13
CA ILE A 108 -37.01 -3.74 -19.65
C ILE A 108 -38.24 -2.95 -19.22
N SER A 109 -38.05 -1.88 -18.45
CA SER A 109 -39.17 -1.07 -17.99
C SER A 109 -39.88 -0.35 -19.16
N ARG A 110 -41.18 -0.07 -19.01
CA ARG A 110 -41.96 0.63 -20.04
C ARG A 110 -41.39 2.02 -20.36
N SER A 111 -40.91 2.73 -19.35
CA SER A 111 -40.26 4.04 -19.50
C SER A 111 -38.92 3.97 -20.25
N GLU A 112 -38.12 2.93 -20.03
CA GLU A 112 -36.87 2.73 -20.77
C GLU A 112 -37.14 2.37 -22.23
N ALA A 113 -38.13 1.50 -22.49
CA ALA A 113 -38.54 1.18 -23.86
C ALA A 113 -39.06 2.41 -24.61
N GLU A 114 -39.82 3.28 -23.94
CA GLU A 114 -40.34 4.52 -24.51
C GLU A 114 -39.20 5.47 -24.91
N LEU A 115 -38.19 5.61 -24.05
CA LEU A 115 -37.00 6.41 -24.34
C LEU A 115 -36.22 5.89 -25.56
N ILE A 116 -35.98 4.57 -25.63
CA ILE A 116 -35.25 3.95 -26.75
C ILE A 116 -35.99 4.18 -28.07
N VAL A 117 -37.30 3.95 -28.10
CA VAL A 117 -38.13 4.15 -29.29
C VAL A 117 -38.19 5.61 -29.69
N ALA A 118 -38.32 6.54 -28.73
CA ALA A 118 -38.30 7.97 -28.99
C ALA A 118 -36.94 8.44 -29.56
N MET A 119 -35.84 7.95 -29.00
CA MET A 119 -34.49 8.26 -29.49
C MET A 119 -34.27 7.73 -30.91
N GLN A 120 -34.74 6.52 -31.20
CA GLN A 120 -34.62 5.94 -32.55
C GLN A 120 -35.48 6.69 -33.58
N ARG A 121 -36.68 7.13 -33.19
CA ARG A 121 -37.55 7.96 -34.05
C ARG A 121 -36.90 9.31 -34.36
N ASN A 122 -36.24 9.91 -33.38
CA ASN A 122 -35.51 11.17 -33.58
C ASN A 122 -34.28 10.97 -34.50
N HIS A 123 -33.57 9.85 -34.37
CA HIS A 123 -32.39 9.55 -35.18
C HIS A 123 -32.68 9.23 -36.65
N LEU A 124 -33.94 8.97 -37.02
CA LEU A 124 -34.37 8.70 -38.40
C LEU A 124 -34.92 9.95 -39.13
N HIS A 125 -34.93 11.10 -38.46
CA HIS A 125 -35.27 12.42 -39.00
C HIS A 125 -34.01 13.24 -39.29
#